data_AF-A0A960F8S3-F1
#
_entry.id   AF-A0A960F8S3-F1
#
_cell.length_a   1.000
_cell.length_b   1.000
_cell.length_c   1.000
_cell.angle_alpha   90.00
_cell.angle_beta   90.00
_cell.angle_gamma   90.00
#
_symmetry.space_group_name_H-M   'P 1'
#
loop_
_entity.id
_entity.type
_entity.pdbx_description
1 polymer ?
#
loop_
_entity_poly.entity_id
_entity_poly.type
_entity_poly.pdbx_seq_one_letter_code
_entity_poly.pdbx_strand_id
1 'polypeptide(L)'
;MTATRPQVRPASSGPADRAGLLSQRRDIILALSAWILLFDAGHLPVMALVAAPFALLIAVPNRLRYEPRVWWLTAAVWAPSLFLGWIHMEDHVWVGVYWLVAVGLALADDDFWATAAHHARHLVGLVFGFAVAWKCASPAFLTGRTFEMVLLTDHRFRTVFGEWLGGLSPDQSAQNVAAWDELHDPAGADVAIELLRGPRTAWLLGAMVVWTLLIETLIAVSFLAPDTSRLARWRHRSLLAFGWSVYPIVPVVGFASLFMVMGMTMTADNDRWFRLYAASAVAFALAWAIPAAL
;
A
#
# COMPACT_ATOMS: atom_id res chain seq x y z
N MET A 1 -12.53 -45.60 27.25
CA MET A 1 -11.06 -45.42 27.20
C MET A 1 -10.72 -44.66 25.93
N THR A 2 -10.56 -43.35 26.03
CA THR A 2 -10.34 -42.45 24.89
C THR A 2 -8.84 -42.23 24.77
N ALA A 3 -8.22 -42.81 23.74
CA ALA A 3 -6.79 -42.69 23.50
C ALA A 3 -6.42 -41.23 23.18
N THR A 4 -5.73 -40.58 24.12
CA THR A 4 -5.11 -39.26 23.94
C THR A 4 -4.06 -39.35 22.84
N ARG A 5 -4.30 -38.69 21.70
CA ARG A 5 -3.29 -38.53 20.65
C ARG A 5 -2.04 -37.85 21.25
N PRO A 6 -0.83 -38.38 21.03
CA PRO A 6 0.38 -37.73 21.49
C PRO A 6 0.50 -36.37 20.80
N GLN A 7 0.52 -35.30 21.60
CA GLN A 7 0.92 -33.97 21.13
C GLN A 7 2.40 -34.05 20.75
N VAL A 8 2.67 -34.17 19.45
CA VAL A 8 4.00 -33.92 18.90
C VAL A 8 4.29 -32.44 19.14
N ARG A 9 5.03 -32.13 20.22
CA ARG A 9 5.58 -30.79 20.42
C ARG A 9 6.54 -30.54 19.25
N PRO A 10 6.36 -29.47 18.45
CA PRO A 10 7.35 -29.11 17.45
C PRO A 10 8.69 -28.93 18.16
N ALA A 11 9.74 -29.54 17.61
CA ALA A 11 11.09 -29.40 18.12
C ALA A 11 11.41 -27.91 18.26
N SER A 12 11.78 -27.48 19.47
CA SER A 12 12.23 -26.12 19.70
C SER A 12 13.50 -25.90 18.87
N SER A 13 13.40 -25.13 17.79
CA SER A 13 14.53 -24.73 16.96
C SER A 13 15.62 -24.11 17.83
N GLY A 14 16.87 -24.52 17.65
CA GLY A 14 17.98 -24.04 18.47
C GLY A 14 18.26 -22.54 18.25
N PRO A 15 19.07 -21.90 19.11
CA PRO A 15 19.44 -20.48 18.95
C PRO A 15 20.08 -20.16 17.59
N ALA A 16 20.88 -21.08 17.03
CA ALA A 16 21.51 -20.94 15.72
C ALA A 16 20.48 -20.93 14.58
N ASP A 17 19.43 -21.77 14.66
CA ASP A 17 18.36 -21.82 13.67
C ASP A 17 17.55 -20.53 13.66
N ARG A 18 17.30 -19.96 14.85
CA ARG A 18 16.59 -18.67 14.99
C ARG A 18 17.38 -17.52 14.38
N ALA A 19 18.68 -17.43 14.65
CA ALA A 19 19.53 -16.38 14.09
C ALA A 19 19.60 -16.47 12.56
N GLY A 20 19.71 -17.69 12.01
CA GLY A 20 19.66 -17.93 10.57
C GLY A 20 18.35 -17.48 9.93
N LEU A 21 17.21 -17.83 10.56
CA LEU A 21 15.89 -17.42 10.09
C LEU A 21 15.71 -15.89 10.10
N LEU A 22 16.10 -15.21 11.18
CA LEU A 22 15.99 -13.76 11.27
C LEU A 22 16.89 -13.06 10.24
N SER A 23 18.09 -13.57 10.00
CA SER A 23 18.97 -13.08 8.94
C SER A 23 18.31 -13.21 7.56
N GLN A 24 17.74 -14.38 7.24
CA GLN A 24 17.02 -14.60 5.98
C GLN A 24 15.82 -13.65 5.82
N ARG A 25 15.02 -13.46 6.87
CA ARG A 25 13.86 -12.56 6.84
C ARG A 25 14.26 -11.10 6.63
N ARG A 26 15.35 -10.66 7.28
CA ARG A 26 15.92 -9.32 7.07
C ARG A 26 16.34 -9.15 5.61
N ASP A 27 17.03 -10.14 5.03
CA ASP A 27 17.44 -10.08 3.61
C ASP A 27 16.24 -9.93 2.68
N ILE A 28 15.16 -10.69 2.90
CA ILE A 28 13.92 -10.59 2.12
C ILE A 28 13.32 -9.19 2.23
N ILE A 29 13.24 -8.63 3.44
CA ILE A 29 12.69 -7.27 3.65
C ILE A 29 13.50 -6.22 2.90
N LEU A 30 14.83 -6.29 2.96
CA LEU A 30 15.72 -5.35 2.28
C LEU A 30 15.62 -5.50 0.76
N ALA A 31 15.58 -6.74 0.25
CA ALA A 31 15.43 -7.02 -1.17
C ALA A 31 14.07 -6.52 -1.70
N LEU A 32 12.97 -6.81 -0.98
CA LEU A 32 11.64 -6.32 -1.35
C LEU A 32 11.55 -4.81 -1.25
N SER A 33 12.15 -4.18 -0.23
CA SER A 33 12.20 -2.71 -0.12
C SER A 33 12.89 -2.09 -1.34
N ALA A 34 14.06 -2.62 -1.73
CA ALA A 34 14.77 -2.14 -2.91
C ALA A 34 13.97 -2.38 -4.21
N TRP A 35 13.29 -3.53 -4.31
CA TRP A 35 12.44 -3.86 -5.46
C TRP A 35 11.26 -2.89 -5.59
N ILE A 36 10.51 -2.62 -4.52
CA ILE A 36 9.37 -1.69 -4.54
C ILE A 36 9.82 -0.30 -4.98
N LEU A 37 10.93 0.17 -4.44
CA LEU A 37 11.46 1.48 -4.75
C LEU A 37 12.01 1.59 -6.17
N LEU A 38 12.48 0.48 -6.75
CA LEU A 38 12.81 0.43 -8.18
C LEU A 38 11.55 0.61 -9.05
N PHE A 39 10.41 0.06 -8.64
CA PHE A 39 9.14 0.26 -9.35
C PHE A 39 8.67 1.72 -9.25
N ASP A 40 8.71 2.29 -8.05
CA ASP A 40 8.31 3.67 -7.80
C ASP A 40 9.25 4.69 -8.50
N ALA A 41 10.47 4.27 -8.88
CA ALA A 41 11.38 5.07 -9.68
C ALA A 41 11.00 5.13 -11.19
N GLY A 42 10.03 4.36 -11.65
CA GLY A 42 9.68 4.26 -13.09
C GLY A 42 9.08 5.53 -13.72
N HIS A 43 8.71 6.54 -12.92
CA HIS A 43 7.88 7.67 -13.38
C HIS A 43 8.64 8.82 -14.06
N LEU A 44 9.98 8.91 -13.98
CA LEU A 44 10.75 10.00 -14.60
C LEU A 44 12.08 9.51 -15.21
N PRO A 45 12.54 10.04 -16.37
CA PRO A 45 13.82 9.66 -16.96
C PRO A 45 15.04 9.86 -16.03
N VAL A 46 15.03 10.90 -15.19
CA VAL A 46 16.09 11.15 -14.19
C VAL A 46 16.14 10.07 -13.11
N MET A 47 15.01 9.40 -12.85
CA MET A 47 14.91 8.32 -11.88
C MET A 47 15.52 7.01 -12.42
N ALA A 48 15.82 6.88 -13.73
CA ALA A 48 16.62 5.77 -14.24
C ALA A 48 18.05 5.75 -13.65
N LEU A 49 18.60 6.94 -13.30
CA LEU A 49 19.88 7.06 -12.59
C LEU A 49 19.76 6.62 -11.12
N VAL A 50 18.56 6.74 -10.54
CA VAL A 50 18.22 6.30 -9.17
C VAL A 50 17.84 4.81 -9.15
N ALA A 51 17.29 4.28 -10.23
CA ALA A 51 16.95 2.88 -10.43
C ALA A 51 18.19 1.97 -10.47
N ALA A 52 19.30 2.44 -11.02
CA ALA A 52 20.55 1.68 -11.13
C ALA A 52 21.10 1.16 -9.78
N PRO A 53 21.24 1.97 -8.71
CA PRO A 53 21.64 1.46 -7.40
C PRO A 53 20.62 0.48 -6.80
N PHE A 54 19.32 0.64 -7.03
CA PHE A 54 18.32 -0.32 -6.57
C PHE A 54 18.39 -1.66 -7.31
N ALA A 55 18.53 -1.63 -8.64
CA ALA A 55 18.76 -2.83 -9.44
C ALA A 55 20.04 -3.56 -8.98
N LEU A 56 21.10 -2.82 -8.64
CA LEU A 56 22.34 -3.38 -8.09
C LEU A 56 22.12 -4.00 -6.69
N LEU A 57 21.34 -3.35 -5.83
CA LEU A 57 20.98 -3.87 -4.50
C LEU A 57 20.14 -5.15 -4.58
N ILE A 58 19.27 -5.26 -5.58
CA ILE A 58 18.46 -6.47 -5.82
C ILE A 58 19.32 -7.59 -6.40
N ALA A 59 20.13 -7.29 -7.42
CA ALA A 59 20.84 -8.28 -8.23
C ALA A 59 22.00 -8.94 -7.50
N VAL A 60 22.59 -8.29 -6.48
CA VAL A 60 23.74 -8.83 -5.77
C VAL A 60 23.35 -9.14 -4.31
N PRO A 61 23.44 -10.40 -3.85
CA PRO A 61 23.38 -10.76 -2.44
C PRO A 61 24.62 -10.20 -1.72
N ASN A 62 24.64 -8.88 -1.50
CA ASN A 62 25.85 -8.16 -1.14
C ASN A 62 25.69 -7.45 0.20
N ARG A 63 26.84 -7.27 0.86
CA ARG A 63 27.02 -6.45 2.07
C ARG A 63 26.45 -5.04 1.91
N LEU A 64 26.34 -4.54 0.68
CA LEU A 64 25.76 -3.23 0.37
C LEU A 64 24.32 -3.05 0.87
N ARG A 65 23.46 -4.09 0.81
CA ARG A 65 22.08 -3.98 1.35
C ARG A 65 22.04 -3.77 2.85
N TYR A 66 23.08 -4.21 3.55
CA TYR A 66 23.21 -4.08 5.00
C TYR A 66 23.90 -2.79 5.41
N GLU A 67 24.44 -2.01 4.46
CA GLU A 67 25.12 -0.74 4.73
C GLU A 67 24.10 0.41 4.88
N PRO A 68 23.93 1.00 6.08
CA PRO A 68 22.96 2.08 6.32
C PRO A 68 23.11 3.26 5.36
N ARG A 69 24.35 3.61 5.05
CA ARG A 69 24.69 4.76 4.21
C ARG A 69 24.10 4.66 2.81
N VAL A 70 23.99 3.44 2.26
CA VAL A 70 23.41 3.25 0.92
C VAL A 70 21.95 3.69 0.91
N TRP A 71 21.17 3.33 1.94
CA TRP A 71 19.77 3.69 2.05
C TRP A 71 19.58 5.21 2.26
N TRP A 72 20.40 5.84 3.12
CA TRP A 72 20.35 7.29 3.32
C TRP A 72 20.77 8.10 2.10
N LEU A 73 21.85 7.69 1.42
CA LEU A 73 22.29 8.35 0.19
C LEU A 73 21.21 8.24 -0.87
N THR A 74 20.55 7.09 -0.99
CA THR A 74 19.46 6.91 -1.95
C THR A 74 18.26 7.81 -1.60
N ALA A 75 17.89 7.91 -0.32
CA ALA A 75 16.87 8.84 0.14
C ALA A 75 17.24 10.30 -0.17
N ALA A 76 18.49 10.69 0.07
CA ALA A 76 18.97 12.05 -0.17
C ALA A 76 19.02 12.42 -1.66
N VAL A 77 19.34 11.46 -2.53
CA VAL A 77 19.29 11.65 -3.99
C VAL A 77 17.86 11.76 -4.50
N TRP A 78 16.93 11.00 -3.90
CA TRP A 78 15.53 10.99 -4.33
C TRP A 78 14.73 12.19 -3.79
N ALA A 79 14.96 12.61 -2.54
CA ALA A 79 14.18 13.66 -1.89
C ALA A 79 14.01 14.96 -2.72
N PRO A 80 15.01 15.48 -3.46
CA PRO A 80 14.83 16.65 -4.31
C PRO A 80 13.72 16.50 -5.36
N SER A 81 13.53 15.31 -5.95
CA SER A 81 12.48 15.13 -6.97
C SER A 81 11.08 15.23 -6.39
N LEU A 82 10.92 14.93 -5.09
CA LEU A 82 9.65 15.09 -4.40
C LEU A 82 9.20 16.56 -4.38
N PHE A 83 10.13 17.50 -4.28
CA PHE A 83 9.84 18.93 -4.26
C PHE A 83 9.83 19.55 -5.65
N LEU A 84 10.78 19.17 -6.51
CA LEU A 84 10.90 19.72 -7.86
C LEU A 84 9.79 19.23 -8.81
N GLY A 85 9.21 18.06 -8.55
CA GLY A 85 8.17 17.45 -9.36
C GLY A 85 6.90 17.10 -8.60
N TRP A 86 6.64 17.74 -7.45
CA TRP A 86 5.60 17.34 -6.48
C TRP A 86 4.21 17.10 -7.09
N ILE A 87 3.81 17.87 -8.10
CA ILE A 87 2.51 17.72 -8.79
C ILE A 87 2.36 16.40 -9.56
N HIS A 88 3.47 15.75 -9.89
CA HIS A 88 3.52 14.46 -10.59
C HIS A 88 3.89 13.31 -9.64
N MET A 89 4.13 13.58 -8.36
CA MET A 89 4.52 12.57 -7.40
C MET A 89 3.30 11.97 -6.74
N GLU A 90 3.18 10.65 -6.84
CA GLU A 90 2.19 9.91 -6.08
C GLU A 90 2.57 9.84 -4.60
N ASP A 91 1.56 9.79 -3.73
CA ASP A 91 1.74 9.79 -2.27
C ASP A 91 2.69 8.69 -1.77
N HIS A 92 2.69 7.53 -2.42
CA HIS A 92 3.50 6.40 -2.02
C HIS A 92 5.00 6.64 -2.21
N VAL A 93 5.41 7.52 -3.13
CA VAL A 93 6.81 7.90 -3.36
C VAL A 93 7.37 8.66 -2.17
N TRP A 94 6.58 9.56 -1.57
CA TRP A 94 6.94 10.26 -0.35
C TRP A 94 7.19 9.28 0.80
N VAL A 95 6.28 8.33 0.97
CA VAL A 95 6.37 7.29 2.01
C VAL A 95 7.58 6.38 1.75
N GLY A 96 7.90 6.09 0.49
CA GLY A 96 9.10 5.35 0.09
C GLY A 96 10.40 6.02 0.54
N VAL A 97 10.51 7.35 0.39
CA VAL A 97 11.69 8.11 0.86
C VAL A 97 11.80 8.08 2.39
N TYR A 98 10.70 8.23 3.12
CA TYR A 98 10.72 8.06 4.58
C TYR A 98 11.09 6.63 4.98
N TRP A 99 10.66 5.63 4.22
CA TRP A 99 10.99 4.23 4.45
C TRP A 99 12.49 3.96 4.25
N LEU A 100 13.11 4.52 3.22
CA LEU A 100 14.56 4.45 3.02
C LEU A 100 15.33 4.94 4.24
N VAL A 101 14.92 6.08 4.80
CA VAL A 101 15.55 6.63 6.01
C VAL A 101 15.36 5.68 7.19
N ALA A 102 14.14 5.17 7.39
CA ALA A 102 13.81 4.21 8.44
C ALA A 102 14.63 2.91 8.34
N VAL A 103 14.82 2.37 7.14
CA VAL A 103 15.67 1.19 6.92
C VAL A 103 17.12 1.51 7.27
N GLY A 104 17.66 2.64 6.81
CA GLY A 104 19.02 3.04 7.18
C GLY A 104 19.20 3.19 8.70
N LEU A 105 18.24 3.80 9.39
CA LEU A 105 18.25 3.90 10.87
C LEU A 105 18.23 2.51 11.52
N ALA A 106 17.35 1.61 11.06
CA ALA A 106 17.28 0.26 11.60
C ALA A 106 18.54 -0.58 11.33
N LEU A 107 19.22 -0.38 10.19
CA LEU A 107 20.48 -1.06 9.89
C LEU A 107 21.64 -0.55 10.75
N ALA A 108 21.58 0.71 11.19
CA ALA A 108 22.60 1.34 12.04
C ALA A 108 22.40 1.04 13.54
N ASP A 109 21.25 0.47 13.91
CA ASP A 109 20.90 0.09 15.28
C ASP A 109 21.25 -1.37 15.57
N ASP A 110 21.57 -1.67 16.83
CA ASP A 110 21.91 -3.04 17.27
C ASP A 110 20.69 -3.99 17.20
N ASP A 111 19.47 -3.44 17.36
CA ASP A 111 18.20 -4.16 17.22
C ASP A 111 17.41 -3.65 16.00
N PHE A 112 17.83 -4.15 14.83
CA PHE A 112 17.15 -3.89 13.56
C PHE A 112 15.63 -4.12 13.65
N TRP A 113 15.18 -5.17 14.34
CA TRP A 113 13.76 -5.54 14.34
C TRP A 113 12.92 -4.57 15.17
N ALA A 114 13.39 -4.20 16.35
CA ALA A 114 12.71 -3.22 17.18
C ALA A 114 12.65 -1.85 16.48
N THR A 115 13.77 -1.40 15.91
CA THR A 115 13.88 -0.10 15.25
C THR A 115 13.07 -0.04 13.96
N ALA A 116 13.16 -1.06 13.10
CA ALA A 116 12.36 -1.13 11.88
C ALA A 116 10.85 -1.21 12.18
N ALA A 117 10.44 -2.05 13.14
CA ALA A 117 9.03 -2.16 13.54
C ALA A 117 8.50 -0.86 14.12
N HIS A 118 9.32 -0.13 14.89
CA HIS A 118 8.96 1.19 15.42
C HIS A 118 8.68 2.18 14.29
N HIS A 119 9.59 2.33 13.33
CA HIS A 119 9.40 3.28 12.23
C HIS A 119 8.27 2.86 11.28
N ALA A 120 8.20 1.58 10.90
CA ALA A 120 7.11 1.02 10.11
C ALA A 120 5.75 1.32 10.76
N ARG A 121 5.65 1.11 12.08
CA ARG A 121 4.43 1.36 12.84
C ARG A 121 3.97 2.82 12.74
N HIS A 122 4.88 3.77 12.93
CA HIS A 122 4.54 5.19 12.88
C HIS A 122 4.27 5.65 11.45
N LEU A 123 5.05 5.22 10.47
CA LEU A 123 4.82 5.59 9.06
C LEU A 123 3.43 5.14 8.60
N VAL A 124 3.08 3.87 8.81
CA VAL A 124 1.73 3.38 8.49
C VAL A 124 0.67 4.16 9.29
N GLY A 125 0.83 4.27 10.60
CA GLY A 125 -0.16 4.95 11.44
C GLY A 125 -0.40 6.42 11.07
N LEU A 126 0.67 7.16 10.77
CA LEU A 126 0.60 8.57 10.38
C LEU A 126 0.04 8.76 8.97
N VAL A 127 0.45 7.94 8.00
CA VAL A 127 -0.07 8.01 6.63
C VAL A 127 -1.59 7.82 6.63
N PHE A 128 -2.08 6.79 7.32
CA PHE A 128 -3.52 6.57 7.44
C PHE A 128 -4.20 7.64 8.30
N GLY A 129 -3.55 8.15 9.35
CA GLY A 129 -4.07 9.24 10.16
C GLY A 129 -4.29 10.52 9.37
N PHE A 130 -3.32 10.92 8.54
CA PHE A 130 -3.45 12.06 7.65
C PHE A 130 -4.46 11.83 6.54
N ALA A 131 -4.52 10.62 5.98
CA ALA A 131 -5.54 10.25 5.00
C ALA A 131 -6.95 10.41 5.55
N VAL A 132 -7.21 9.91 6.77
CA VAL A 132 -8.51 10.09 7.46
C VAL A 132 -8.79 11.57 7.73
N ALA A 133 -7.81 12.32 8.24
CA ALA A 133 -7.98 13.74 8.53
C ALA A 133 -8.37 14.53 7.28
N TRP A 134 -7.69 14.30 6.15
CA TRP A 134 -8.02 14.91 4.87
C TRP A 134 -9.42 14.54 4.38
N LYS A 135 -9.79 13.25 4.46
CA LYS A 135 -11.13 12.76 4.06
C LYS A 135 -12.25 13.38 4.90
N CYS A 136 -12.05 13.48 6.22
CA CYS A 136 -12.99 14.14 7.12
C CYS A 136 -13.09 15.66 6.87
N ALA A 137 -12.02 16.29 6.40
CA ALA A 137 -12.00 17.70 6.03
C ALA A 137 -12.51 17.99 4.61
N SER A 138 -12.79 16.96 3.80
CA SER A 138 -13.20 17.09 2.40
C SER A 138 -14.71 16.87 2.24
N PRO A 139 -15.51 17.93 1.99
CA PRO A 139 -16.95 17.77 1.76
C PRO A 139 -17.25 16.84 0.58
N ALA A 140 -16.45 16.91 -0.49
CA ALA A 140 -16.61 16.06 -1.67
C ALA A 140 -16.40 14.57 -1.35
N PHE A 141 -15.50 14.25 -0.42
CA PHE A 141 -15.32 12.88 0.05
C PHE A 141 -16.53 12.45 0.88
N LEU A 142 -16.94 13.26 1.87
CA LEU A 142 -18.05 12.94 2.77
C LEU A 142 -19.40 12.77 2.06
N THR A 143 -19.64 13.52 0.99
CA THR A 143 -20.85 13.37 0.16
C THR A 143 -20.74 12.23 -0.85
N GLY A 144 -19.60 11.53 -0.93
CA GLY A 144 -19.34 10.47 -1.89
C GLY A 144 -19.07 10.96 -3.32
N ARG A 145 -18.96 12.28 -3.55
CA ARG A 145 -18.75 12.87 -4.89
C ARG A 145 -17.40 12.47 -5.48
N THR A 146 -16.38 12.30 -4.64
CA THR A 146 -15.08 11.75 -5.04
C THR A 146 -15.20 10.35 -5.63
N PHE A 147 -16.01 9.48 -5.01
CA PHE A 147 -16.24 8.13 -5.51
C PHE A 147 -17.17 8.10 -6.72
N GLU A 148 -18.16 9.00 -6.77
CA GLU A 148 -19.16 9.06 -7.83
C GLU A 148 -18.55 9.21 -9.21
N MET A 149 -17.63 10.17 -9.33
CA MET A 149 -16.91 10.42 -10.56
C MET A 149 -16.18 9.16 -11.04
N VAL A 150 -15.34 8.58 -10.18
CA VAL A 150 -14.55 7.39 -10.49
C VAL A 150 -15.44 6.20 -10.83
N LEU A 151 -16.52 5.98 -10.07
CA LEU A 151 -17.42 4.86 -10.25
C LEU A 151 -18.19 4.92 -11.58
N LEU A 152 -18.51 6.12 -12.05
CA LEU A 152 -19.34 6.33 -13.24
C LEU A 152 -18.53 6.51 -14.53
N THR A 153 -17.24 6.88 -14.45
CA THR A 153 -16.42 7.17 -15.64
C THR A 153 -15.19 6.28 -15.78
N ASP A 154 -14.60 5.76 -14.69
CA ASP A 154 -13.39 4.95 -14.76
C ASP A 154 -13.71 3.48 -15.10
N HIS A 155 -13.10 2.99 -16.17
CA HIS A 155 -13.31 1.62 -16.67
C HIS A 155 -13.10 0.52 -15.61
N ARG A 156 -12.21 0.74 -14.63
CA ARG A 156 -11.91 -0.24 -13.56
C ARG A 156 -13.09 -0.43 -12.62
N PHE A 157 -13.93 0.60 -12.47
CA PHE A 157 -15.04 0.61 -11.52
C PHE A 157 -16.40 0.50 -12.22
N ARG A 158 -16.50 1.04 -13.43
CA ARG A 158 -17.77 1.21 -14.14
C ARG A 158 -18.57 -0.08 -14.30
N THR A 159 -17.95 -1.18 -14.74
CA THR A 159 -18.65 -2.45 -14.96
C THR A 159 -19.18 -3.06 -13.66
N VAL A 160 -18.30 -3.24 -12.67
CA VAL A 160 -18.67 -3.94 -11.42
C VAL A 160 -19.47 -3.01 -10.49
N PHE A 161 -18.97 -1.80 -10.25
CA PHE A 161 -19.55 -0.88 -9.29
C PHE A 161 -20.65 0.00 -9.90
N GLY A 162 -20.45 0.53 -11.10
CA GLY A 162 -21.45 1.34 -11.80
C GLY A 162 -22.66 0.52 -12.25
N GLU A 163 -22.42 -0.48 -13.10
CA GLU A 163 -23.49 -1.24 -13.75
C GLU A 163 -24.07 -2.31 -12.81
N TRP A 164 -23.25 -3.27 -12.34
CA TRP A 164 -23.79 -4.41 -11.60
C TRP A 164 -24.30 -4.03 -10.20
N LEU A 165 -23.47 -3.34 -9.42
CA LEU A 165 -23.83 -2.97 -8.05
C LEU A 165 -24.68 -1.69 -8.00
N GLY A 166 -24.29 -0.67 -8.77
CA GLY A 166 -24.98 0.62 -8.85
C GLY A 166 -26.31 0.56 -9.61
N GLY A 167 -26.47 -0.42 -10.50
CA GLY A 167 -27.68 -0.63 -11.31
C GLY A 167 -27.76 0.30 -12.52
N LEU A 168 -26.63 0.83 -12.98
CA LEU A 168 -26.57 1.60 -14.23
C LEU A 168 -26.76 0.66 -15.43
N SER A 169 -27.56 1.05 -16.42
CA SER A 169 -27.63 0.27 -17.66
C SER A 169 -26.35 0.46 -18.49
N PRO A 170 -25.98 -0.50 -19.36
CA PRO A 170 -24.85 -0.33 -20.28
C PRO A 170 -24.96 0.93 -21.16
N ASP A 171 -26.18 1.29 -21.58
CA ASP A 171 -26.42 2.49 -22.39
C ASP A 171 -26.18 3.78 -21.58
N GLN A 172 -26.63 3.82 -20.33
CA GLN A 172 -26.38 4.95 -19.42
C GLN A 172 -24.88 5.07 -19.09
N SER A 173 -24.22 3.93 -18.91
CA SER A 173 -22.77 3.83 -18.73
C SER A 173 -22.00 4.39 -19.93
N ALA A 174 -22.41 4.04 -21.16
CA ALA A 174 -21.82 4.59 -22.38
C ALA A 174 -22.06 6.10 -22.52
N GLN A 175 -23.25 6.59 -22.14
CA GLN A 175 -23.55 8.03 -22.14
C GLN A 175 -22.68 8.82 -21.16
N ASN A 176 -22.42 8.27 -19.96
CA ASN A 176 -21.52 8.90 -18.99
C ASN A 176 -20.09 9.01 -19.52
N VAL A 177 -19.60 7.98 -20.23
CA VAL A 177 -18.27 8.01 -20.86
C VAL A 177 -18.23 9.06 -21.96
N ALA A 178 -19.23 9.10 -22.85
CA ALA A 178 -19.29 10.10 -23.90
C ALA A 178 -19.32 11.53 -23.35
N ALA A 179 -20.09 11.78 -22.29
CA ALA A 179 -20.13 13.08 -21.62
C ALA A 179 -18.79 13.43 -20.93
N TRP A 180 -18.11 12.42 -20.36
CA TRP A 180 -16.78 12.59 -19.78
C TRP A 180 -15.72 12.95 -20.83
N ASP A 181 -15.77 12.31 -22.00
CA ASP A 181 -14.87 12.58 -23.12
C ASP A 181 -15.09 13.99 -23.69
N GLU A 182 -16.34 14.45 -23.78
CA GLU A 182 -16.69 15.82 -24.20
C GLU A 182 -16.09 16.88 -23.25
N LEU A 183 -16.07 16.62 -21.94
CA LEU A 183 -15.46 17.52 -20.96
C LEU A 183 -13.93 17.66 -21.13
N HIS A 184 -13.28 16.67 -21.75
CA HIS A 184 -11.83 16.68 -22.00
C HIS A 184 -11.47 17.22 -23.39
N ASP A 185 -12.45 17.62 -24.21
CA ASP A 185 -12.19 18.25 -25.49
C ASP A 185 -11.59 19.66 -25.28
N PRO A 186 -10.32 19.90 -25.66
CA PRO A 186 -9.69 21.21 -25.49
C PRO A 186 -10.35 22.33 -26.31
N ALA A 187 -11.17 21.97 -27.31
CA ALA A 187 -11.94 22.90 -28.13
C ALA A 187 -13.38 23.10 -27.61
N GLY A 188 -13.76 22.41 -26.53
CA GLY A 188 -15.09 22.45 -25.93
C GLY A 188 -15.41 23.80 -25.27
N ALA A 189 -16.70 24.12 -25.20
CA ALA A 189 -17.20 25.23 -24.39
C ALA A 189 -17.15 24.86 -22.89
N ASP A 190 -17.34 25.85 -22.00
CA ASP A 190 -17.59 25.60 -20.57
C ASP A 190 -18.95 24.88 -20.41
N VAL A 191 -18.96 23.56 -20.52
CA VAL A 191 -20.15 22.71 -20.44
C VAL A 191 -20.22 22.06 -19.05
N ALA A 192 -21.37 22.18 -18.40
CA ALA A 192 -21.68 21.40 -17.21
C ALA A 192 -22.29 20.06 -17.63
N ILE A 193 -21.65 18.96 -17.28
CA ILE A 193 -22.16 17.60 -17.51
C ILE A 193 -22.82 17.05 -16.25
N GLU A 194 -23.95 16.36 -16.41
CA GLU A 194 -24.59 15.58 -15.35
C GLU A 194 -24.42 14.10 -15.64
N LEU A 195 -23.79 13.38 -14.70
CA LEU A 195 -23.60 11.94 -14.83
C LEU A 195 -24.88 11.20 -14.39
N LEU A 196 -25.31 10.26 -15.23
CA LEU A 196 -26.42 9.37 -14.97
C LEU A 196 -26.07 8.41 -13.84
N ARG A 197 -27.03 8.20 -12.94
CA ARG A 197 -26.89 7.36 -11.75
C ARG A 197 -27.83 6.17 -11.83
N GLY A 198 -27.35 5.03 -11.38
CA GLY A 198 -28.21 3.87 -11.16
C GLY A 198 -29.00 4.01 -9.86
N PRO A 199 -30.07 3.21 -9.69
CA PRO A 199 -30.94 3.28 -8.51
C PRO A 199 -30.23 2.97 -7.19
N ARG A 200 -29.06 2.31 -7.23
CA ARG A 200 -28.28 1.94 -6.04
C ARG A 200 -27.01 2.75 -5.86
N THR A 201 -26.70 3.67 -6.77
CA THR A 201 -25.47 4.46 -6.73
C THR A 201 -25.32 5.20 -5.40
N ALA A 202 -26.36 5.90 -4.92
CA ALA A 202 -26.29 6.66 -3.66
C ALA A 202 -25.94 5.78 -2.44
N TRP A 203 -26.52 4.58 -2.34
CA TRP A 203 -26.20 3.64 -1.27
C TRP A 203 -24.75 3.16 -1.37
N LEU A 204 -24.29 2.83 -2.58
CA LEU A 204 -22.93 2.35 -2.82
C LEU A 204 -21.88 3.40 -2.46
N LEU A 205 -22.12 4.66 -2.84
CA LEU A 205 -21.25 5.78 -2.47
C LEU A 205 -21.16 5.95 -0.95
N GLY A 206 -22.30 5.90 -0.25
CA GLY A 206 -22.32 5.94 1.21
C GLY A 206 -21.56 4.77 1.85
N ALA A 207 -21.73 3.56 1.31
CA ALA A 207 -21.02 2.37 1.78
C ALA A 207 -19.50 2.49 1.59
N MET A 208 -19.05 3.01 0.45
CA MET A 208 -17.62 3.24 0.18
C MET A 208 -17.02 4.28 1.15
N VAL A 209 -17.70 5.41 1.36
CA VAL A 209 -17.27 6.44 2.32
C VAL A 209 -17.11 5.85 3.72
N VAL A 210 -18.15 5.14 4.20
CA VAL A 210 -18.14 4.54 5.54
C VAL A 210 -17.05 3.47 5.65
N TRP A 211 -16.93 2.59 4.66
CA TRP A 211 -15.91 1.54 4.67
C TRP A 211 -14.50 2.12 4.72
N THR A 212 -14.20 3.07 3.83
CA THR A 212 -12.88 3.71 3.75
C THR A 212 -12.53 4.41 5.06
N LEU A 213 -13.43 5.24 5.61
CA LEU A 213 -13.16 5.92 6.88
C LEU A 213 -12.98 4.91 8.02
N LEU A 214 -13.81 3.87 8.08
CA LEU A 214 -13.73 2.85 9.12
C LEU A 214 -12.40 2.10 9.09
N ILE A 215 -12.00 1.58 7.93
CA ILE A 215 -10.81 0.75 7.82
C ILE A 215 -9.53 1.58 7.98
N GLU A 216 -9.48 2.78 7.41
CA GLU A 216 -8.32 3.67 7.54
C GLU A 216 -8.17 4.18 8.96
N THR A 217 -9.27 4.54 9.63
CA THR A 217 -9.25 4.93 11.05
C THR A 217 -8.77 3.78 11.90
N LEU A 218 -9.27 2.55 11.66
CA LEU A 218 -8.83 1.37 12.40
C LEU A 218 -7.32 1.12 12.24
N ILE A 219 -6.76 1.31 11.04
CA ILE A 219 -5.32 1.23 10.81
C ILE A 219 -4.60 2.33 11.58
N ALA A 220 -4.97 3.59 11.39
CA ALA A 220 -4.34 4.73 12.04
C ALA A 220 -4.27 4.54 13.57
N VAL A 221 -5.40 4.24 14.20
CA VAL A 221 -5.47 4.09 15.66
C VAL A 221 -4.75 2.83 16.14
N SER A 222 -4.87 1.70 15.44
CA SER A 222 -4.23 0.46 15.88
C SER A 222 -2.70 0.52 15.74
N PHE A 223 -2.20 1.19 14.70
CA PHE A 223 -0.77 1.38 14.49
C PHE A 223 -0.19 2.43 15.43
N LEU A 224 -0.86 3.57 15.66
CA LEU A 224 -0.36 4.59 16.59
C LEU A 224 -0.49 4.20 18.07
N ALA A 225 -1.41 3.29 18.41
CA ALA A 225 -1.58 2.82 19.78
C ALA A 225 -0.29 2.17 20.34
N PRO A 226 -0.02 2.28 21.66
CA PRO A 226 1.07 1.56 22.31
C PRO A 226 0.93 0.04 22.19
N ASP A 227 2.05 -0.69 22.27
CA ASP A 227 2.06 -2.16 22.17
C ASP A 227 1.29 -2.87 23.30
N THR A 228 1.15 -2.21 24.45
CA THR A 228 0.35 -2.68 25.59
C THR A 228 -1.16 -2.53 25.38
N SER A 229 -1.59 -1.80 24.34
CA SER A 229 -3.00 -1.53 24.07
C SER A 229 -3.70 -2.73 23.43
N ARG A 230 -4.99 -2.93 23.79
CA ARG A 230 -5.86 -3.90 23.10
C ARG A 230 -6.04 -3.57 21.61
N LEU A 231 -5.80 -2.32 21.19
CA LEU A 231 -5.87 -1.93 19.79
C LEU A 231 -4.71 -2.50 18.95
N ALA A 232 -3.56 -2.76 19.55
CA ALA A 232 -2.39 -3.31 18.85
C ALA A 232 -2.68 -4.67 18.18
N ARG A 233 -3.61 -5.46 18.74
CA ARG A 233 -4.03 -6.76 18.17
C ARG A 233 -4.70 -6.64 16.79
N TRP A 234 -5.15 -5.44 16.42
CA TRP A 234 -5.83 -5.19 15.15
C TRP A 234 -4.89 -4.73 14.04
N ARG A 235 -3.62 -4.40 14.32
CA ARG A 235 -2.67 -3.87 13.32
C ARG A 235 -2.59 -4.75 12.07
N HIS A 236 -2.18 -6.01 12.25
CA HIS A 236 -2.03 -6.93 11.11
C HIS A 236 -3.35 -7.20 10.39
N ARG A 237 -4.43 -7.38 11.14
CA ARG A 237 -5.75 -7.69 10.57
C ARG A 237 -6.31 -6.53 9.76
N SER A 238 -6.23 -5.32 10.30
CA SER A 238 -6.74 -4.11 9.65
C SER A 238 -5.93 -3.78 8.40
N LEU A 239 -4.59 -3.84 8.46
CA LEU A 239 -3.75 -3.56 7.30
C LEU A 239 -3.95 -4.57 6.17
N LEU A 240 -4.04 -5.87 6.49
CA LEU A 240 -4.34 -6.89 5.49
C LEU A 240 -5.77 -6.75 4.96
N ALA A 241 -6.75 -6.49 5.81
CA ALA A 241 -8.14 -6.27 5.37
C ALA A 241 -8.26 -5.06 4.45
N PHE A 242 -7.57 -3.96 4.74
CA PHE A 242 -7.47 -2.83 3.82
C PHE A 242 -6.82 -3.24 2.50
N GLY A 243 -5.63 -3.85 2.57
CA GLY A 243 -4.90 -4.23 1.36
C GLY A 243 -5.73 -5.11 0.42
N TRP A 244 -6.41 -6.12 0.98
CA TRP A 244 -7.24 -7.06 0.21
C TRP A 244 -8.65 -6.54 -0.14
N SER A 245 -9.12 -5.45 0.46
CA SER A 245 -10.40 -4.83 0.08
C SER A 245 -10.24 -3.67 -0.88
N VAL A 246 -9.05 -3.04 -0.93
CA VAL A 246 -8.80 -1.84 -1.74
C VAL A 246 -7.95 -2.14 -2.96
N TYR A 247 -6.78 -2.76 -2.80
CA TYR A 247 -5.82 -2.89 -3.92
C TYR A 247 -6.21 -3.85 -5.04
N PRO A 248 -7.10 -4.85 -4.86
CA PRO A 248 -7.66 -5.57 -5.98
C PRO A 248 -8.56 -4.72 -6.90
N ILE A 249 -9.08 -3.60 -6.38
CA ILE A 249 -9.97 -2.70 -7.11
C ILE A 249 -9.19 -1.48 -7.63
N VAL A 250 -8.34 -0.91 -6.77
CA VAL A 250 -7.53 0.27 -7.06
C VAL A 250 -6.07 -0.13 -6.98
N PRO A 251 -5.50 -0.72 -8.05
CA PRO A 251 -4.15 -1.28 -7.99
C PRO A 251 -3.12 -0.13 -7.92
N VAL A 252 -2.69 0.19 -6.70
CA VAL A 252 -1.56 1.09 -6.42
C VAL A 252 -0.45 0.26 -5.79
N VAL A 253 0.32 -0.41 -6.64
CA VAL A 253 1.25 -1.48 -6.26
C VAL A 253 2.34 -0.99 -5.31
N GLY A 254 2.87 0.21 -5.56
CA GLY A 254 3.92 0.82 -4.72
C GLY A 254 3.44 0.89 -3.27
N PHE A 255 2.28 1.50 -3.05
CA PHE A 255 1.67 1.61 -1.72
C PHE A 255 1.33 0.25 -1.10
N ALA A 256 0.69 -0.64 -1.88
CA ALA A 256 0.30 -1.97 -1.42
C ALA A 256 1.49 -2.78 -0.91
N SER A 257 2.54 -2.86 -1.73
CA SER A 257 3.73 -3.63 -1.45
C SER A 257 4.55 -3.01 -0.33
N LEU A 258 4.67 -1.67 -0.31
CA LEU A 258 5.41 -0.94 0.73
C LEU A 258 4.82 -1.20 2.11
N PHE A 259 3.49 -1.14 2.25
CA PHE A 259 2.82 -1.46 3.51
C PHE A 259 2.97 -2.92 3.91
N MET A 260 2.96 -3.86 2.97
CA MET A 260 3.21 -5.27 3.29
C MET A 260 4.62 -5.46 3.84
N VAL A 261 5.64 -4.85 3.23
CA VAL A 261 7.04 -4.92 3.68
C VAL A 261 7.24 -4.27 5.05
N MET A 262 6.63 -3.10 5.28
CA MET A 262 6.59 -2.49 6.61
C MET A 262 5.94 -3.43 7.62
N GLY A 263 4.83 -4.07 7.26
CA GLY A 263 4.16 -5.07 8.08
C GLY A 263 5.04 -6.27 8.44
N MET A 264 5.90 -6.74 7.52
CA MET A 264 6.84 -7.85 7.77
C MET A 264 7.84 -7.51 8.88
N THR A 265 8.29 -6.26 8.98
CA THR A 265 9.23 -5.84 10.03
C THR A 265 8.67 -5.99 11.44
N MET A 266 7.35 -5.95 11.57
CA MET A 266 6.64 -6.10 12.85
C MET A 266 6.37 -7.57 13.23
N THR A 267 6.96 -8.53 12.51
CA THR A 267 6.64 -9.97 12.64
C THR A 267 7.86 -10.86 12.89
N ALA A 268 8.94 -10.29 13.43
CA ALA A 268 10.21 -10.98 13.68
C ALA A 268 10.05 -12.38 14.28
N ASP A 269 9.18 -12.53 15.28
CA ASP A 269 8.93 -13.81 15.97
C ASP A 269 7.61 -14.50 15.56
N ASN A 270 6.91 -14.00 14.53
CA ASN A 270 5.62 -14.54 14.11
C ASN A 270 5.62 -14.96 12.64
N ASP A 271 5.93 -16.24 12.41
CA ASP A 271 6.02 -16.82 11.07
C ASP A 271 4.73 -16.72 10.24
N ARG A 272 3.57 -16.88 10.88
CA ARG A 272 2.28 -16.79 10.18
C ARG A 272 2.08 -15.42 9.56
N TRP A 273 2.26 -14.35 10.33
CA TRP A 273 2.06 -12.99 9.83
C TRP A 273 3.11 -12.61 8.79
N PHE A 274 4.37 -12.99 9.01
CA PHE A 274 5.44 -12.77 8.04
C PHE A 274 5.08 -13.35 6.67
N ARG A 275 4.65 -14.62 6.64
CA ARG A 275 4.23 -15.29 5.40
C ARG A 275 3.01 -14.64 4.75
N LEU A 276 2.02 -14.21 5.53
CA LEU A 276 0.84 -13.54 5.00
C LEU A 276 1.18 -12.20 4.34
N TYR A 277 2.06 -11.40 4.95
CA TYR A 277 2.53 -10.17 4.32
C TYR A 277 3.37 -10.44 3.08
N ALA A 278 4.32 -11.37 3.13
CA ALA A 278 5.13 -11.73 1.98
C ALA A 278 4.27 -12.23 0.80
N ALA A 279 3.31 -13.12 1.08
CA ALA A 279 2.36 -13.60 0.08
C ALA A 279 1.49 -12.47 -0.49
N SER A 280 1.04 -11.54 0.36
CA SER A 280 0.25 -10.38 -0.09
C SER A 280 1.09 -9.42 -0.96
N ALA A 281 2.34 -9.15 -0.58
CA ALA A 281 3.25 -8.32 -1.38
C ALA A 281 3.47 -8.93 -2.78
N VAL A 282 3.73 -10.24 -2.84
CA VAL A 282 3.88 -10.96 -4.12
C VAL A 282 2.56 -10.94 -4.91
N ALA A 283 1.42 -11.17 -4.26
CA ALA A 283 0.13 -11.17 -4.94
C ALA A 283 -0.19 -9.79 -5.56
N PHE A 284 0.04 -8.69 -4.84
CA PHE A 284 -0.17 -7.34 -5.36
C PHE A 284 0.81 -6.99 -6.48
N ALA A 285 2.08 -7.40 -6.36
CA ALA A 285 3.06 -7.26 -7.43
C ALA A 285 2.68 -8.03 -8.70
N LEU A 286 2.19 -9.27 -8.57
CA LEU A 286 1.79 -10.11 -9.70
C LEU A 286 0.50 -9.63 -10.36
N ALA A 287 -0.48 -9.15 -9.58
CA ALA A 287 -1.74 -8.63 -10.11
C ALA A 287 -1.51 -7.47 -11.11
N TRP A 288 -0.44 -6.71 -10.92
CA TRP A 288 -0.03 -5.65 -11.85
C TRP A 288 0.64 -6.13 -13.12
N ALA A 289 1.39 -7.23 -13.04
CA ALA A 289 2.11 -7.79 -14.18
C ALA A 289 1.16 -8.45 -15.20
N ILE A 290 -0.09 -8.70 -14.81
CA ILE A 290 -1.14 -9.13 -15.73
C ILE A 290 -1.60 -7.87 -16.48
N PRO A 291 -1.37 -7.76 -17.81
CA PRO A 291 -1.91 -6.66 -18.58
C PRO A 291 -3.40 -6.55 -18.31
N ALA A 292 -3.93 -5.34 -18.15
CA ALA A 292 -5.36 -5.09 -18.11
C ALA A 292 -5.96 -5.46 -19.48
N ALA A 293 -6.10 -6.76 -19.72
CA ALA A 293 -6.68 -7.36 -20.89
C ALA A 293 -8.14 -7.71 -20.56
N LEU A 294 -8.91 -6.69 -20.19
CA LEU A 294 -10.38 -6.71 -20.08
C LEU A 294 -10.91 -5.29 -20.34
#